data_AF-A0A1V9YNY4-F1
#
_entry.id   AF-A0A1V9YNY4-F1
#
_cell.length_a   1.000
_cell.length_b   1.000
_cell.length_c   1.000
_cell.angle_alpha   90.00
_cell.angle_beta   90.00
_cell.angle_gamma   90.00
#
_symmetry.space_group_name_H-M   'P 1'
#
loop_
_entity.id
_entity.type
_entity.pdbx_description
1 polymer ?
#
loop_
_entity_poly.entity_id
_entity_poly.type
_entity_poly.pdbx_seq_one_letter_code
_entity_poly.pdbx_strand_id
1 'polypeptide(L)'
;VDTEILHLTNMLGAVDYATYADPTLLLRPRDDRLDGLKAPEDIIVLKWTSRLMHEQIQFNAKIPLTNVKPPAEIEVELSRVQNFTGDMKGLYVLTSVLKVIYRRQHFNCDEAIAFTLGEWTVAVIAERLRSYNCPDYLVGHIEYATEGIVHGDIMYCILSFLFCECPESLRPHHCPWQEAIASLDDAKAAWDTIRHGWVELQTPFDMTTLAGFTPDTTNVQAIVAAKDALQNAVQMVQYACAARATNLQIYTCIWKRIHSKALDVLLVRVHSDLPFQMINRREAREKAAYTTVDTIKLSKILQIDITNESPKIEAILSDHYENLQRIFEYYAASEVGDAGSMSLDEFYHFLKDCKLISKSLSLAYVKKIFSSINQGEDEDDSDPFNPDMEFTANEFIQALICVAERRFNTKSSSLCQRVKRCLTDFVLTNACRASMDLFHSEMNAPACKAVFQNNQSTLEIIYRRYAGKSSLNVDGFMIFLQDYEFIPDSLTNSDVQNIFTKIQQNDDETEGFTTGEGTHDSALELTFTEFTEAVGAVALYDNPNMFVPIPERLEQFLALLNAKSASILNN
;
A
#
# COMPACT_ATOMS: atom_id res chain seq x y z
N VAL A 1 42.95 -24.90 -26.65
CA VAL A 1 42.00 -23.82 -26.97
C VAL A 1 40.73 -24.38 -27.61
N ASP A 2 40.82 -25.10 -28.74
CA ASP A 2 39.63 -25.66 -29.42
C ASP A 2 38.76 -26.54 -28.50
N THR A 3 39.37 -27.40 -27.68
CA THR A 3 38.65 -28.20 -26.67
C THR A 3 37.90 -27.34 -25.65
N GLU A 4 38.51 -26.23 -25.21
CA GLU A 4 37.91 -25.30 -24.24
C GLU A 4 36.74 -24.55 -24.89
N ILE A 5 36.93 -24.01 -26.10
CA ILE A 5 35.86 -23.35 -26.87
C ILE A 5 34.69 -24.29 -27.09
N LEU A 6 34.95 -25.55 -27.45
CA LEU A 6 33.90 -26.56 -27.61
C LEU A 6 33.19 -26.85 -26.28
N HIS A 7 33.93 -26.96 -25.18
CA HIS A 7 33.36 -27.14 -23.84
C HIS A 7 32.42 -25.98 -23.46
N LEU A 8 32.88 -24.74 -23.59
CA LEU A 8 32.08 -23.54 -23.31
C LEU A 8 30.85 -23.43 -24.23
N THR A 9 31.00 -23.76 -25.51
CA THR A 9 29.89 -23.81 -26.47
C THR A 9 28.85 -24.83 -26.03
N ASN A 10 29.28 -26.02 -25.60
CA ASN A 10 28.38 -27.06 -25.10
C ASN A 10 27.70 -26.66 -23.78
N MET A 11 28.39 -25.93 -22.89
CA MET A 11 27.79 -25.41 -21.66
C MET A 11 26.64 -24.43 -21.96
N LEU A 12 26.85 -23.49 -22.89
CA LEU A 12 25.82 -22.55 -23.32
C LEU A 12 24.73 -23.25 -24.17
N GLY A 13 25.08 -24.28 -24.93
CA GLY A 13 24.15 -25.01 -25.80
C GLY A 13 23.27 -26.05 -25.07
N ALA A 14 23.68 -26.54 -23.90
CA ALA A 14 22.87 -27.45 -23.09
C ALA A 14 21.60 -26.77 -22.55
N VAL A 15 21.70 -25.45 -22.40
CA VAL A 15 20.77 -24.45 -21.86
C VAL A 15 19.87 -23.73 -22.88
N ASP A 16 18.60 -24.05 -23.09
CA ASP A 16 17.76 -23.18 -23.92
C ASP A 16 17.59 -21.80 -23.26
N TYR A 17 18.04 -20.75 -23.95
CA TYR A 17 17.88 -19.36 -23.56
C TYR A 17 16.41 -18.97 -23.37
N ALA A 18 15.50 -19.63 -24.10
CA ALA A 18 14.06 -19.41 -23.97
C ALA A 18 13.53 -19.78 -22.56
N THR A 19 14.29 -20.52 -21.76
CA THR A 19 13.90 -20.90 -20.40
C THR A 19 14.48 -20.00 -19.32
N TYR A 20 15.29 -18.99 -19.67
CA TYR A 20 15.91 -18.12 -18.69
C TYR A 20 14.87 -17.18 -18.06
N ALA A 21 14.84 -17.17 -16.72
CA ALA A 21 14.06 -16.27 -15.90
C ALA A 21 14.90 -15.82 -14.70
N ASP A 22 14.85 -14.52 -14.37
CA ASP A 22 15.52 -13.93 -13.23
C ASP A 22 14.48 -13.39 -12.22
N PRO A 23 14.18 -14.13 -11.14
CA PRO A 23 13.22 -13.67 -10.14
C PRO A 23 13.78 -12.56 -9.24
N THR A 24 15.09 -12.27 -9.29
CA THR A 24 15.68 -11.18 -8.49
C THR A 24 15.19 -9.79 -8.94
N LEU A 25 14.66 -9.73 -10.16
CA LEU A 25 13.96 -8.60 -10.76
C LEU A 25 12.69 -8.16 -10.00
N LEU A 26 12.24 -8.93 -9.01
CA LEU A 26 11.08 -8.64 -8.17
C LEU A 26 11.48 -8.22 -6.74
N LEU A 27 12.78 -8.13 -6.45
CA LEU A 27 13.30 -7.71 -5.15
C LEU A 27 13.37 -6.19 -5.09
N ARG A 28 12.97 -5.64 -3.94
CA ARG A 28 13.21 -4.22 -3.63
C ARG A 28 14.69 -4.01 -3.26
N PRO A 29 15.19 -2.76 -3.25
CA PRO A 29 16.61 -2.48 -3.01
C PRO A 29 17.19 -3.05 -1.70
N ARG A 30 16.34 -3.26 -0.68
CA ARG A 30 16.72 -3.84 0.62
C ARG A 30 16.31 -5.31 0.78
N ASP A 31 15.57 -5.87 -0.17
CA ASP A 31 15.11 -7.26 -0.12
C ASP A 31 16.27 -8.19 -0.52
N ASP A 32 16.45 -9.28 0.22
CA ASP A 32 17.30 -10.38 -0.21
C ASP A 32 16.51 -11.49 -0.93
N ARG A 33 17.21 -12.54 -1.39
CA ARG A 33 16.58 -13.68 -2.07
C ARG A 33 15.63 -14.46 -1.15
N LEU A 34 15.89 -14.46 0.16
CA LEU A 34 15.06 -15.14 1.14
C LEU A 34 13.76 -14.36 1.36
N ASP A 35 13.79 -13.03 1.30
CA ASP A 35 12.60 -12.19 1.35
C ASP A 35 11.67 -12.45 0.17
N GLY A 36 12.23 -12.56 -1.05
CA GLY A 36 11.47 -12.99 -2.23
C GLY A 36 10.83 -14.38 -2.07
N LEU A 37 11.52 -15.31 -1.41
CA LEU A 37 10.99 -16.65 -1.12
C LEU A 37 9.97 -16.69 0.01
N LYS A 38 9.95 -15.70 0.92
CA LYS A 38 8.97 -15.58 2.01
C LYS A 38 7.74 -14.78 1.59
N ALA A 39 7.84 -13.97 0.54
CA ALA A 39 6.73 -13.15 0.05
C ALA A 39 5.49 -14.02 -0.28
N PRO A 40 4.28 -13.60 0.11
CA PRO A 40 3.03 -14.22 -0.32
C PRO A 40 2.89 -14.30 -1.85
N GLU A 41 2.25 -15.36 -2.35
CA GLU A 41 2.15 -15.64 -3.79
C GLU A 41 1.48 -14.50 -4.56
N ASP A 42 0.41 -13.94 -4.02
CA ASP A 42 -0.32 -12.83 -4.60
C ASP A 42 0.51 -11.54 -4.63
N ILE A 43 1.36 -11.31 -3.63
CA ILE A 43 2.32 -10.18 -3.63
C ILE A 43 3.36 -10.36 -4.73
N ILE A 44 3.86 -11.57 -4.94
CA ILE A 44 4.83 -11.84 -6.02
C ILE A 44 4.20 -11.56 -7.39
N VAL A 45 2.96 -12.03 -7.60
CA VAL A 45 2.20 -11.77 -8.85
C VAL A 45 1.94 -10.27 -9.04
N LEU A 46 1.62 -9.52 -7.98
CA LEU A 46 1.43 -8.06 -8.04
C LEU A 46 2.74 -7.31 -8.35
N LYS A 47 3.86 -7.70 -7.74
CA LYS A 47 5.19 -7.14 -8.05
C LYS A 47 5.57 -7.38 -9.51
N TRP A 48 5.37 -8.60 -10.01
CA TRP A 48 5.58 -8.95 -11.41
C TRP A 48 4.68 -8.15 -12.35
N THR A 49 3.39 -8.04 -12.02
CA THR A 49 2.41 -7.26 -12.79
C THR A 49 2.79 -5.78 -12.83
N SER A 50 3.18 -5.20 -11.69
CA SER A 50 3.61 -3.80 -11.57
C SER A 50 4.84 -3.50 -12.43
N ARG A 51 5.82 -4.41 -12.43
CA ARG A 51 7.00 -4.34 -13.29
C ARG A 51 6.63 -4.29 -14.77
N LEU A 52 5.81 -5.21 -15.25
CA LEU A 52 5.39 -5.22 -16.67
C LEU A 52 4.56 -3.97 -17.01
N MET A 53 3.71 -3.52 -16.09
CA MET A 53 2.98 -2.26 -16.25
C MET A 53 3.93 -1.07 -16.39
N HIS A 54 4.99 -1.01 -15.58
CA HIS A 54 6.00 0.03 -15.67
C HIS A 54 6.77 -0.02 -16.99
N GLU A 55 7.15 -1.22 -17.47
CA GLU A 55 7.79 -1.40 -18.77
C GLU A 55 6.89 -0.91 -19.93
N GLN A 56 5.59 -1.18 -19.86
CA GLN A 56 4.63 -0.66 -20.85
C GLN A 56 4.57 0.87 -20.83
N ILE A 57 4.62 1.48 -19.65
CA ILE A 57 4.64 2.95 -19.50
C ILE A 57 5.93 3.52 -20.10
N GLN A 58 7.09 2.94 -19.78
CA GLN A 58 8.38 3.35 -20.33
C GLN A 58 8.40 3.22 -21.86
N PHE A 59 7.85 2.13 -22.40
CA PHE A 59 7.69 1.93 -23.84
C PHE A 59 6.83 3.03 -24.48
N ASN A 60 5.66 3.33 -23.91
CA ASN A 60 4.79 4.40 -24.42
C ASN A 60 5.45 5.78 -24.35
N ALA A 61 6.24 6.03 -23.30
CA ALA A 61 6.99 7.26 -23.10
C ALA A 61 8.30 7.32 -23.92
N LYS A 62 8.64 6.25 -24.66
CA LYS A 62 9.91 6.10 -25.41
C LYS A 62 11.15 6.29 -24.52
N ILE A 63 11.04 5.92 -23.25
CA ILE A 63 12.14 5.97 -22.29
C ILE A 63 13.00 4.72 -22.48
N PRO A 64 14.32 4.85 -22.70
CA PRO A 64 15.22 3.70 -22.77
C PRO A 64 15.18 2.86 -21.49
N LEU A 65 15.09 1.55 -21.64
CA LEU A 65 15.11 0.62 -20.52
C LEU A 65 16.56 0.43 -20.06
N THR A 66 16.85 0.73 -18.79
CA THR A 66 18.17 0.55 -18.18
C THR A 66 18.11 -0.50 -17.08
N ASN A 67 19.21 -1.25 -16.90
CA ASN A 67 19.36 -2.18 -15.78
C ASN A 67 19.74 -1.50 -14.46
N VAL A 68 20.38 -0.33 -14.54
CA VAL A 68 20.77 0.44 -13.36
C VAL A 68 19.69 1.49 -13.12
N LYS A 69 18.93 1.29 -12.04
CA LYS A 69 17.86 2.19 -11.58
C LYS A 69 18.15 2.62 -10.15
N PRO A 70 17.89 3.88 -9.77
CA PRO A 70 17.98 4.30 -8.39
C PRO A 70 16.94 3.54 -7.53
N PRO A 71 17.22 3.34 -6.22
CA PRO A 71 16.32 2.62 -5.31
C PRO A 71 14.85 3.09 -5.36
N ALA A 72 14.64 4.41 -5.43
CA ALA A 72 13.30 5.00 -5.51
C ALA A 72 12.55 4.64 -6.80
N GLU A 73 13.24 4.50 -7.93
CA GLU A 73 12.59 4.09 -9.19
C GLU A 73 12.16 2.63 -9.14
N ILE A 74 12.98 1.75 -8.55
CA ILE A 74 12.63 0.34 -8.35
C ILE A 74 11.39 0.22 -7.47
N GLU A 75 11.30 1.02 -6.41
CA GLU A 75 10.15 1.03 -5.52
C GLU A 75 8.87 1.46 -6.25
N VAL A 76 8.95 2.51 -7.08
CA VAL A 76 7.83 2.96 -7.92
C VAL A 76 7.44 1.90 -8.95
N GLU A 77 8.40 1.25 -9.59
CA GLU A 77 8.19 0.16 -10.55
C GLU A 77 7.39 -0.99 -9.92
N LEU A 78 7.78 -1.43 -8.73
CA LEU A 78 7.19 -2.59 -8.06
C LEU A 78 5.88 -2.27 -7.30
N SER A 79 5.51 -0.99 -7.21
CA SER A 79 4.37 -0.54 -6.40
C SER A 79 3.23 0.05 -7.23
N ARG A 80 3.21 -0.13 -8.56
CA ARG A 80 2.15 0.44 -9.42
C ARG A 80 0.80 -0.23 -9.27
N VAL A 81 0.81 -1.56 -9.20
CA VAL A 81 -0.39 -2.40 -9.07
C VAL A 81 -0.27 -3.11 -7.74
N GLN A 82 -1.12 -2.73 -6.81
CA GLN A 82 -1.02 -3.13 -5.42
C GLN A 82 -2.20 -3.99 -4.98
N ASN A 83 -3.25 -4.13 -5.80
CA ASN A 83 -4.47 -4.82 -5.41
C ASN A 83 -5.23 -5.47 -6.57
N PHE A 84 -5.71 -6.70 -6.36
CA PHE A 84 -6.55 -7.40 -7.35
C PHE A 84 -7.99 -6.88 -7.39
N THR A 85 -8.49 -6.27 -6.31
CA THR A 85 -9.88 -5.82 -6.22
C THR A 85 -10.10 -4.40 -6.74
N GLY A 86 -9.13 -3.51 -6.51
CA GLY A 86 -9.21 -2.09 -6.86
C GLY A 86 -8.57 -1.72 -8.20
N ASP A 87 -7.39 -2.30 -8.51
CA ASP A 87 -6.54 -1.81 -9.60
C ASP A 87 -6.82 -2.48 -10.94
N MET A 88 -7.57 -3.60 -10.94
CA MET A 88 -7.79 -4.46 -12.11
C MET A 88 -8.98 -4.07 -12.99
N LYS A 89 -9.52 -2.87 -12.82
CA LYS A 89 -10.71 -2.40 -13.55
C LYS A 89 -10.42 -2.21 -15.04
N GLY A 90 -11.40 -2.56 -15.89
CA GLY A 90 -11.39 -2.28 -17.32
C GLY A 90 -10.33 -3.04 -18.13
N LEU A 91 -9.83 -4.18 -17.64
CA LEU A 91 -8.79 -5.01 -18.28
C LEU A 91 -7.48 -4.29 -18.64
N TYR A 92 -7.26 -3.06 -18.16
CA TYR A 92 -6.12 -2.23 -18.56
C TYR A 92 -4.77 -2.85 -18.13
N VAL A 93 -4.72 -3.33 -16.90
CA VAL A 93 -3.53 -4.00 -16.34
C VAL A 93 -3.22 -5.27 -17.13
N LEU A 94 -4.21 -6.13 -17.33
CA LEU A 94 -4.05 -7.37 -18.10
C LEU A 94 -3.58 -7.10 -19.54
N THR A 95 -4.18 -6.11 -20.20
CA THR A 95 -3.81 -5.70 -21.55
C THR A 95 -2.35 -5.24 -21.61
N SER A 96 -1.92 -4.44 -20.64
CA SER A 96 -0.54 -3.95 -20.57
C SER A 96 0.46 -5.09 -20.36
N VAL A 97 0.13 -6.04 -19.48
CA VAL A 97 0.91 -7.27 -19.27
C VAL A 97 1.05 -8.07 -20.57
N LEU A 98 -0.07 -8.34 -21.25
CA LEU A 98 -0.06 -9.12 -22.49
C LEU A 98 0.72 -8.42 -23.61
N LYS A 99 0.61 -7.09 -23.74
CA LYS A 99 1.40 -6.31 -24.72
C LYS A 99 2.91 -6.46 -24.47
N VAL A 100 3.34 -6.44 -23.21
CA VAL A 100 4.75 -6.60 -22.85
C VAL A 100 5.23 -8.02 -23.16
N ILE A 101 4.48 -9.04 -22.76
CA ILE A 101 4.80 -10.46 -23.05
C ILE A 101 4.93 -10.67 -24.56
N TYR A 102 3.96 -10.18 -25.34
CA TYR A 102 3.96 -10.30 -26.79
C TYR A 102 5.19 -9.64 -27.43
N ARG A 103 5.56 -8.42 -27.01
CA ARG A 103 6.78 -7.77 -27.53
C ARG A 103 8.06 -8.53 -27.19
N ARG A 104 8.13 -9.13 -25.99
CA ARG A 104 9.29 -9.92 -25.56
C ARG A 104 9.44 -11.22 -26.35
N GLN A 105 8.35 -11.82 -26.79
CA GLN A 105 8.37 -13.01 -27.65
C GLN A 105 8.71 -12.68 -29.11
N HIS A 106 8.33 -11.49 -29.60
CA HIS A 106 8.53 -11.05 -30.98
C HIS A 106 9.58 -9.93 -31.08
N PHE A 107 10.74 -10.14 -30.46
CA PHE A 107 11.82 -9.15 -30.40
C PHE A 107 12.24 -8.69 -31.82
N ASN A 108 12.40 -7.37 -32.01
CA ASN A 108 12.75 -6.72 -33.29
C ASN A 108 11.77 -6.93 -34.47
N CYS A 109 10.50 -7.20 -34.20
CA CYS A 109 9.46 -7.27 -35.24
C CYS A 109 8.65 -5.96 -35.28
N ASP A 110 8.78 -5.17 -36.36
CA ASP A 110 8.02 -3.93 -36.56
C ASP A 110 6.50 -4.18 -36.56
N GLU A 111 6.07 -5.33 -37.08
CA GLU A 111 4.66 -5.75 -37.05
C GLU A 111 4.18 -5.97 -35.61
N ALA A 112 5.03 -6.51 -34.74
CA ALA A 112 4.68 -6.73 -33.34
C ALA A 112 4.53 -5.40 -32.58
N ILE A 113 5.39 -4.42 -32.89
CA ILE A 113 5.27 -3.06 -32.36
C ILE A 113 3.93 -2.45 -32.79
N ALA A 114 3.63 -2.47 -34.09
CA ALA A 114 2.38 -1.93 -34.63
C ALA A 114 1.15 -2.60 -33.99
N PHE A 115 1.17 -3.92 -33.82
CA PHE A 115 0.09 -4.67 -33.16
C PHE A 115 -0.12 -4.24 -31.69
N THR A 116 0.97 -4.06 -30.93
CA THR A 116 0.84 -3.64 -29.52
C THR A 116 0.43 -2.18 -29.34
N LEU A 117 0.64 -1.33 -30.35
CA LEU A 117 0.12 0.05 -30.36
C LEU A 117 -1.37 0.13 -30.72
N GLY A 118 -1.91 -0.93 -31.34
CA GLY A 118 -3.32 -1.04 -31.66
C GLY A 118 -4.24 -1.11 -30.42
N GLU A 119 -5.54 -0.98 -30.69
CA GLU A 119 -6.60 -1.17 -29.71
C GLU A 119 -6.77 -2.66 -29.38
N TRP A 120 -6.82 -3.00 -28.09
CA TRP A 120 -6.97 -4.36 -27.62
C TRP A 120 -8.37 -4.53 -27.05
N THR A 121 -9.28 -5.04 -27.88
CA THR A 121 -10.65 -5.36 -27.48
C THR A 121 -10.68 -6.66 -26.65
N VAL A 122 -11.80 -6.92 -25.97
CA VAL A 122 -12.03 -8.17 -25.21
C VAL A 122 -11.75 -9.40 -26.06
N ALA A 123 -12.17 -9.39 -27.34
CA ALA A 123 -11.95 -10.51 -28.26
C ALA A 123 -10.45 -10.72 -28.55
N VAL A 124 -9.69 -9.64 -28.76
CA VAL A 124 -8.24 -9.72 -28.97
C VAL A 124 -7.55 -10.26 -27.72
N ILE A 125 -7.92 -9.79 -26.54
CA ILE A 125 -7.37 -10.27 -25.26
C ILE A 125 -7.64 -11.77 -25.10
N ALA A 126 -8.89 -12.22 -25.33
CA ALA A 126 -9.27 -13.62 -25.23
C ALA A 126 -8.51 -14.50 -26.23
N GLU A 127 -8.37 -14.07 -27.48
CA GLU A 127 -7.59 -14.77 -28.50
C GLU A 127 -6.12 -14.90 -28.11
N ARG A 128 -5.53 -13.83 -27.56
CA ARG A 128 -4.15 -13.86 -27.08
C ARG A 128 -3.97 -14.82 -25.90
N LEU A 129 -4.88 -14.80 -24.93
CA LEU A 129 -4.85 -15.75 -23.82
C LEU A 129 -4.93 -17.21 -24.31
N ARG A 130 -5.78 -17.50 -25.29
CA ARG A 130 -5.84 -18.83 -25.93
C ARG A 130 -4.56 -19.20 -26.65
N SER A 131 -3.90 -18.24 -27.31
CA SER A 131 -2.60 -18.49 -27.96
C SER A 131 -1.49 -18.85 -26.96
N TYR A 132 -1.64 -18.45 -25.69
CA TYR A 132 -0.80 -18.86 -24.57
C TYR A 132 -1.29 -20.12 -23.86
N ASN A 133 -2.29 -20.82 -24.40
CA ASN A 133 -2.94 -21.99 -23.81
C ASN A 133 -3.59 -21.72 -22.44
N CYS A 134 -4.05 -20.49 -22.21
CA CYS A 134 -4.81 -20.16 -21.00
C CYS A 134 -6.11 -20.99 -20.97
N PRO A 135 -6.47 -21.61 -19.83
CA PRO A 135 -7.68 -22.41 -19.72
C PRO A 135 -8.94 -21.66 -20.16
N ASP A 136 -9.77 -22.30 -20.99
CA ASP A 136 -11.00 -21.69 -21.52
C ASP A 136 -11.95 -21.20 -20.42
N TYR A 137 -11.93 -21.85 -19.25
CA TYR A 137 -12.68 -21.38 -18.07
C TYR A 137 -12.29 -19.95 -17.67
N LEU A 138 -10.99 -19.65 -17.63
CA LEU A 138 -10.50 -18.30 -17.31
C LEU A 138 -10.77 -17.31 -18.45
N VAL A 139 -10.60 -17.75 -19.69
CA VAL A 139 -10.87 -16.93 -20.87
C VAL A 139 -12.35 -16.53 -20.96
N GLY A 140 -13.26 -17.45 -20.63
CA GLY A 140 -14.69 -17.18 -20.60
C GLY A 140 -15.04 -16.03 -19.66
N HIS A 141 -14.40 -15.92 -18.50
CA HIS A 141 -14.60 -14.79 -17.59
C HIS A 141 -14.18 -13.44 -18.18
N ILE A 142 -13.23 -13.43 -19.12
CA ILE A 142 -12.86 -12.21 -19.85
C ILE A 142 -13.93 -11.89 -20.91
N GLU A 143 -14.39 -12.89 -21.65
CA GLU A 143 -15.39 -12.72 -22.73
C GLU A 143 -16.75 -12.26 -22.21
N TYR A 144 -17.16 -12.72 -21.02
CA TYR A 144 -18.41 -12.33 -20.37
C TYR A 144 -18.25 -11.13 -19.42
N ALA A 145 -17.08 -10.50 -19.36
CA ALA A 145 -16.86 -9.34 -18.51
C ALA A 145 -17.70 -8.15 -18.99
N THR A 146 -18.62 -7.69 -18.15
CA THR A 146 -19.37 -6.45 -18.41
C THR A 146 -18.48 -5.27 -18.05
N GLU A 147 -18.29 -4.32 -18.98
CA GLU A 147 -17.40 -3.15 -18.81
C GLU A 147 -15.94 -3.52 -18.46
N GLY A 148 -15.51 -4.74 -18.82
CA GLY A 148 -14.16 -5.22 -18.49
C GLY A 148 -13.93 -5.45 -16.99
N ILE A 149 -15.01 -5.57 -16.20
CA ILE A 149 -14.95 -5.88 -14.78
C ILE A 149 -14.85 -7.40 -14.61
N VAL A 150 -13.75 -7.83 -13.98
CA VAL A 150 -13.45 -9.23 -13.69
C VAL A 150 -13.15 -9.35 -12.20
N HIS A 151 -13.60 -10.43 -11.57
CA HIS A 151 -13.32 -10.65 -10.15
C HIS A 151 -11.81 -10.81 -9.90
N GLY A 152 -11.34 -10.29 -8.76
CA GLY A 152 -9.92 -10.23 -8.45
C GLY A 152 -9.24 -11.61 -8.34
N ASP A 153 -9.96 -12.64 -7.94
CA ASP A 153 -9.48 -14.02 -7.90
C ASP A 153 -9.26 -14.61 -9.30
N ILE A 154 -10.18 -14.37 -10.24
CA ILE A 154 -9.98 -14.74 -11.64
C ILE A 154 -8.78 -14.00 -12.23
N MET A 155 -8.66 -12.69 -11.96
CA MET A 155 -7.52 -11.91 -12.44
C MET A 155 -6.20 -12.42 -11.84
N TYR A 156 -6.20 -12.78 -10.55
CA TYR A 156 -5.06 -13.44 -9.91
C TYR A 156 -4.71 -14.76 -10.61
N CYS A 157 -5.69 -15.61 -10.93
CA CYS A 157 -5.43 -16.88 -11.62
C CYS A 157 -4.89 -16.68 -13.05
N ILE A 158 -5.43 -15.71 -13.81
CA ILE A 158 -4.93 -15.38 -15.16
C ILE A 158 -3.49 -14.87 -15.09
N LEU A 159 -3.20 -13.92 -14.20
CA LEU A 159 -1.86 -13.35 -14.07
C LEU A 159 -0.87 -14.38 -13.51
N SER A 160 -1.29 -15.27 -12.61
CA SER A 160 -0.50 -16.40 -12.14
C SER A 160 -0.17 -17.38 -13.26
N PHE A 161 -1.15 -17.68 -14.12
CA PHE A 161 -0.94 -18.52 -15.31
C PHE A 161 0.11 -17.89 -16.25
N LEU A 162 -0.05 -16.61 -16.58
CA LEU A 162 0.89 -15.91 -17.45
C LEU A 162 2.29 -15.82 -16.83
N PHE A 163 2.40 -15.59 -15.52
CA PHE A 163 3.68 -15.65 -14.81
C PHE A 163 4.34 -17.01 -14.98
N CYS A 164 3.58 -18.09 -14.85
CA CYS A 164 4.08 -19.46 -14.92
C CYS A 164 4.47 -19.92 -16.32
N GLU A 165 3.68 -19.55 -17.33
CA GLU A 165 3.82 -20.04 -18.71
C GLU A 165 4.67 -19.11 -19.60
N CYS A 166 4.95 -17.88 -19.16
CA CYS A 166 5.75 -16.90 -19.92
C CYS A 166 7.02 -16.48 -19.14
N PRO A 167 8.00 -17.39 -18.93
CA PRO A 167 9.23 -17.10 -18.16
C PRO A 167 10.07 -15.95 -18.76
N GLU A 168 9.95 -15.69 -20.06
CA GLU A 168 10.56 -14.54 -20.75
C GLU A 168 10.18 -13.18 -20.17
N SER A 169 9.04 -13.09 -19.49
CA SER A 169 8.60 -11.87 -18.80
C SER A 169 9.54 -11.47 -17.66
N LEU A 170 10.34 -12.41 -17.15
CA LEU A 170 11.38 -12.19 -16.13
C LEU A 170 12.80 -12.22 -16.70
N ARG A 171 12.99 -11.98 -18.00
CA ARG A 171 14.33 -11.78 -18.54
C ARG A 171 14.79 -10.34 -18.32
N PRO A 172 16.04 -10.12 -17.84
CA PRO A 172 16.64 -8.80 -17.81
C PRO A 172 16.92 -8.31 -19.24
N HIS A 173 16.96 -6.99 -19.46
CA HIS A 173 17.22 -6.42 -20.79
C HIS A 173 18.62 -6.74 -21.29
N HIS A 174 19.61 -6.71 -20.39
CA HIS A 174 20.93 -7.31 -20.63
C HIS A 174 21.05 -8.58 -19.81
N CYS A 175 21.13 -9.72 -20.49
CA CYS A 175 21.23 -11.02 -19.86
C CYS A 175 22.70 -11.47 -19.81
N PRO A 176 23.22 -11.92 -18.65
CA PRO A 176 24.57 -12.49 -18.55
C PRO A 176 24.84 -13.61 -19.56
N TRP A 177 23.78 -14.32 -19.99
CA TRP A 177 23.87 -15.35 -21.02
C TRP A 177 24.28 -14.80 -22.39
N GLN A 178 23.76 -13.64 -22.78
CA GLN A 178 24.11 -12.98 -24.04
C GLN A 178 25.54 -12.43 -24.01
N GLU A 179 25.96 -11.87 -22.87
CA GLU A 179 27.34 -11.39 -22.67
C GLU A 179 28.35 -12.53 -22.71
N ALA A 180 27.98 -13.70 -22.16
CA ALA A 180 28.79 -14.91 -22.25
C ALA A 180 28.90 -15.44 -23.69
N ILE A 181 27.82 -15.41 -24.47
CA ILE A 181 27.85 -15.75 -25.90
C ILE A 181 28.78 -14.80 -26.65
N ALA A 182 28.62 -13.48 -26.47
CA ALA A 182 29.44 -12.47 -27.13
C ALA A 182 30.93 -12.64 -26.78
N SER A 183 31.25 -12.83 -25.50
CA SER A 183 32.63 -13.06 -25.03
C SER A 183 33.23 -14.35 -25.63
N LEU A 184 32.42 -15.40 -25.79
CA LEU A 184 32.85 -16.64 -26.42
C LEU A 184 33.10 -16.48 -27.92
N ASP A 185 32.26 -15.71 -28.61
CA ASP A 185 32.43 -15.43 -30.04
C ASP A 185 33.65 -14.54 -30.30
N ASP A 186 33.94 -13.57 -29.42
CA ASP A 186 35.17 -12.78 -29.45
C ASP A 186 36.41 -13.67 -29.27
N ALA A 187 36.36 -14.62 -28.33
CA ALA A 187 37.43 -15.58 -28.11
C ALA A 187 37.66 -16.50 -29.32
N LYS A 188 36.58 -16.94 -29.99
CA LYS A 188 36.67 -17.70 -31.25
C LYS A 188 37.33 -16.87 -32.34
N ALA A 189 36.88 -15.63 -32.55
CA ALA A 189 37.41 -14.74 -33.59
C ALA A 189 38.91 -14.42 -33.37
N ALA A 190 39.30 -14.15 -32.12
CA ALA A 190 40.70 -13.91 -31.76
C ALA A 190 41.57 -15.15 -32.03
N TRP A 191 41.07 -16.34 -31.70
CA TRP A 191 41.80 -17.59 -31.93
C TRP A 191 41.87 -17.97 -33.42
N ASP A 192 40.79 -17.75 -34.17
CA ASP A 192 40.77 -17.96 -35.61
C ASP A 192 41.79 -17.06 -36.31
N THR A 193 41.97 -15.81 -35.86
CA THR A 193 43.01 -14.90 -36.39
C THR A 193 44.42 -15.47 -36.22
N ILE A 194 44.72 -16.06 -35.06
CA ILE A 194 46.02 -16.74 -34.81
C ILE A 194 46.16 -17.95 -35.73
N ARG A 195 45.10 -18.76 -35.87
CA ARG A 195 45.13 -19.96 -36.70
C ARG A 195 45.41 -19.61 -38.17
N HIS A 196 44.78 -18.56 -38.71
CA HIS A 196 45.06 -18.09 -40.06
C HIS A 196 46.52 -17.65 -40.23
N GLY A 197 47.06 -16.88 -39.27
CA GLY A 197 48.46 -16.46 -39.28
C GLY A 197 49.45 -17.63 -39.21
N TRP A 198 49.07 -18.77 -38.64
CA TRP A 198 49.90 -19.98 -38.62
C TRP A 198 49.78 -20.84 -39.88
N VAL A 199 48.61 -20.84 -40.53
CA VAL A 199 48.40 -21.57 -41.80
C VAL A 199 49.18 -20.93 -42.96
N GLU A 200 49.45 -19.62 -42.90
CA GLU A 200 50.30 -18.91 -43.87
C GLU A 200 51.82 -19.24 -43.73
N LEU A 201 52.23 -19.91 -42.65
CA LEU A 201 53.61 -20.42 -42.49
C LEU A 201 53.74 -21.78 -43.19
N GLN A 202 54.24 -21.78 -44.44
CA GLN A 202 54.19 -22.94 -45.34
C GLN A 202 55.02 -24.19 -44.96
N THR A 203 55.83 -24.23 -43.89
CA THR A 203 56.54 -25.46 -43.48
C THR A 203 56.69 -25.63 -41.96
N PRO A 204 56.41 -26.82 -41.37
CA PRO A 204 56.44 -27.02 -39.92
C PRO A 204 57.83 -27.28 -39.30
N PHE A 205 58.92 -27.35 -40.09
CA PHE A 205 60.24 -27.81 -39.58
C PHE A 205 61.48 -27.20 -40.27
N ASP A 206 61.50 -25.91 -40.64
CA ASP A 206 62.79 -25.23 -40.86
C ASP A 206 63.38 -24.74 -39.53
N MET A 207 63.68 -25.70 -38.65
CA MET A 207 64.46 -25.52 -37.42
C MET A 207 65.97 -25.58 -37.67
N THR A 208 66.45 -25.13 -38.82
CA THR A 208 67.88 -24.99 -39.07
C THR A 208 68.26 -23.52 -39.14
N THR A 209 68.91 -23.07 -38.07
CA THR A 209 69.59 -21.79 -37.83
C THR A 209 68.79 -20.69 -37.10
N LEU A 210 68.51 -20.94 -35.82
CA LEU A 210 68.24 -19.93 -34.79
C LEU A 210 69.51 -19.13 -34.44
N ALA A 211 70.03 -18.36 -35.39
CA ALA A 211 70.98 -17.30 -35.13
C ALA A 211 70.43 -16.01 -35.75
N GLY A 212 69.68 -15.24 -34.96
CA GLY A 212 69.10 -13.95 -35.37
C GLY A 212 67.58 -13.90 -35.49
N PHE A 213 66.84 -14.99 -35.21
CA PHE A 213 65.37 -14.93 -35.16
C PHE A 213 64.93 -14.18 -33.89
N THR A 214 64.48 -12.94 -34.07
CA THR A 214 63.69 -12.25 -33.05
C THR A 214 62.23 -12.64 -33.33
N PRO A 215 61.51 -13.25 -32.36
CA PRO A 215 60.09 -13.53 -32.54
C PRO A 215 59.38 -12.23 -32.90
N ASP A 216 58.63 -12.23 -34.00
CA ASP A 216 57.83 -11.08 -34.41
C ASP A 216 56.90 -10.71 -33.24
N THR A 217 57.18 -9.58 -32.58
CA THR A 217 56.51 -9.15 -31.33
C THR A 217 55.01 -9.02 -31.51
N THR A 218 54.57 -8.81 -32.76
CA THR A 218 53.17 -8.74 -33.19
C THR A 218 52.44 -10.07 -32.96
N ASN A 219 53.11 -11.20 -33.19
CA ASN A 219 52.55 -12.54 -33.06
C ASN A 219 52.41 -12.95 -31.58
N VAL A 220 53.35 -12.51 -30.73
CA VAL A 220 53.29 -12.73 -29.27
C VAL A 220 52.15 -11.92 -28.64
N GLN A 221 51.97 -10.65 -29.04
CA GLN A 221 50.87 -9.81 -28.55
C GLN A 221 49.50 -10.36 -28.96
N ALA A 222 49.36 -10.86 -30.19
CA ALA A 222 48.12 -11.50 -30.64
C ALA A 222 47.78 -12.76 -29.83
N ILE A 223 48.77 -13.61 -29.51
CA ILE A 223 48.59 -14.79 -28.67
C ILE A 223 48.15 -14.41 -27.24
N VAL A 224 48.76 -13.38 -26.66
CA VAL A 224 48.36 -12.86 -25.33
C VAL A 224 46.92 -12.36 -25.38
N ALA A 225 46.56 -11.55 -26.38
CA ALA A 225 45.20 -11.04 -26.53
C ALA A 225 44.16 -12.16 -26.70
N ALA A 226 44.42 -13.19 -27.50
CA ALA A 226 43.50 -14.31 -27.66
C ALA A 226 43.40 -15.19 -26.41
N LYS A 227 44.51 -15.34 -25.66
CA LYS A 227 44.49 -16.00 -24.35
C LYS A 227 43.62 -15.23 -23.37
N ASP A 228 43.76 -13.91 -23.31
CA ASP A 228 42.97 -13.06 -22.42
C ASP A 228 41.48 -13.08 -22.81
N ALA A 229 41.17 -13.05 -24.11
CA ALA A 229 39.80 -13.21 -24.62
C ALA A 229 39.21 -14.57 -24.23
N LEU A 230 39.97 -15.66 -24.36
CA LEU A 230 39.54 -17.00 -23.93
C LEU A 230 39.31 -17.06 -22.41
N GLN A 231 40.19 -16.47 -21.61
CA GLN A 231 40.04 -16.44 -20.15
C GLN A 231 38.81 -15.62 -19.73
N ASN A 232 38.55 -14.50 -20.41
CA ASN A 232 37.32 -13.72 -20.22
C ASN A 232 36.08 -14.55 -20.58
N ALA A 233 36.08 -15.25 -21.73
CA ALA A 233 34.98 -16.14 -22.12
C ALA A 233 34.71 -17.24 -21.08
N VAL A 234 35.75 -17.89 -20.57
CA VAL A 234 35.63 -18.89 -19.49
C VAL A 234 34.92 -18.28 -18.27
N GLN A 235 35.38 -17.12 -17.81
CA GLN A 235 34.82 -16.45 -16.64
C GLN A 235 33.35 -16.06 -16.85
N MET A 236 33.02 -15.49 -18.03
CA MET A 236 31.67 -15.04 -18.36
C MET A 236 30.69 -16.22 -18.50
N VAL A 237 31.10 -17.31 -19.14
CA VAL A 237 30.28 -18.53 -19.27
C VAL A 237 30.04 -19.19 -17.92
N GLN A 238 31.07 -19.29 -17.08
CA GLN A 238 30.93 -19.84 -15.72
C GLN A 238 29.99 -18.97 -14.87
N TYR A 239 30.15 -17.65 -14.92
CA TYR A 239 29.28 -16.71 -14.23
C TYR A 239 27.82 -16.83 -14.71
N ALA A 240 27.58 -16.83 -16.02
CA ALA A 240 26.25 -16.97 -16.59
C ALA A 240 25.58 -18.29 -16.20
N CYS A 241 26.32 -19.40 -16.23
CA CYS A 241 25.83 -20.70 -15.78
C CYS A 241 25.47 -20.72 -14.29
N ALA A 242 26.33 -20.18 -13.42
CA ALA A 242 26.10 -20.13 -11.98
C ALA A 242 24.93 -19.22 -11.60
N ALA A 243 24.84 -18.04 -12.24
CA ALA A 243 23.72 -17.12 -12.07
C ALA A 243 22.41 -17.78 -12.50
N ARG A 244 22.39 -18.42 -13.67
CA ARG A 244 21.22 -19.16 -14.19
C ARG A 244 20.79 -20.28 -13.24
N ALA A 245 21.73 -21.12 -12.78
CA ALA A 245 21.41 -22.23 -11.87
C ALA A 245 20.73 -21.72 -10.59
N THR A 246 21.26 -20.64 -10.01
CA THR A 246 20.69 -20.03 -8.82
C THR A 246 19.30 -19.44 -9.07
N ASN A 247 19.16 -18.66 -10.15
CA ASN A 247 17.90 -18.03 -10.52
C ASN A 247 16.81 -19.06 -10.85
N LEU A 248 17.18 -20.14 -11.55
CA LEU A 248 16.27 -21.24 -11.88
C LEU A 248 15.76 -21.96 -10.62
N GLN A 249 16.61 -22.17 -9.61
CA GLN A 249 16.20 -22.78 -8.35
C GLN A 249 15.15 -21.92 -7.64
N ILE A 250 15.40 -20.61 -7.56
CA ILE A 250 14.47 -19.66 -6.93
C ILE A 250 13.16 -19.58 -7.73
N TYR A 251 13.27 -19.43 -9.05
CA TYR A 251 12.12 -19.36 -9.95
C TYR A 251 11.26 -20.61 -9.84
N THR A 252 11.86 -21.80 -9.84
CA THR A 252 11.12 -23.07 -9.69
C THR A 252 10.35 -23.14 -8.37
N CYS A 253 10.92 -22.62 -7.28
CA CYS A 253 10.24 -22.57 -5.99
C CYS A 253 9.03 -21.62 -6.03
N ILE A 254 9.24 -20.40 -6.52
CA ILE A 254 8.19 -19.38 -6.65
C ILE A 254 7.09 -19.86 -7.59
N TRP A 255 7.46 -20.40 -8.76
CA TRP A 255 6.55 -20.96 -9.76
C TRP A 255 5.64 -22.02 -9.14
N LYS A 256 6.20 -22.98 -8.38
CA LYS A 256 5.40 -24.05 -7.75
C LYS A 256 4.39 -23.49 -6.75
N ARG A 257 4.81 -22.51 -5.95
CA ARG A 257 3.94 -21.86 -4.95
C ARG A 257 2.79 -21.11 -5.61
N ILE A 258 3.10 -20.24 -6.58
CA ILE A 258 2.09 -19.47 -7.33
C ILE A 258 1.13 -20.40 -8.05
N HIS A 259 1.65 -21.40 -8.77
CA HIS A 259 0.85 -22.38 -9.49
C HIS A 259 -0.10 -23.14 -8.54
N SER A 260 0.41 -23.68 -7.43
CA SER A 260 -0.39 -24.38 -6.44
C SER A 260 -1.48 -23.48 -5.86
N LYS A 261 -1.13 -22.24 -5.50
CA LYS A 261 -2.08 -21.30 -4.91
C LYS A 261 -3.17 -20.89 -5.92
N ALA A 262 -2.82 -20.70 -7.19
CA ALA A 262 -3.78 -20.40 -8.25
C ALA A 262 -4.76 -21.56 -8.45
N LEU A 263 -4.29 -22.81 -8.41
CA LEU A 263 -5.15 -23.98 -8.44
C LEU A 263 -6.07 -24.05 -7.22
N ASP A 264 -5.56 -23.80 -6.01
CA ASP A 264 -6.38 -23.79 -4.79
C ASP A 264 -7.50 -22.75 -4.87
N VAL A 265 -7.20 -21.54 -5.36
CA VAL A 265 -8.19 -20.47 -5.57
C VAL A 265 -9.25 -20.91 -6.57
N LEU A 266 -8.85 -21.52 -7.70
CA LEU A 266 -9.80 -22.02 -8.69
C LEU A 266 -10.66 -23.15 -8.15
N LEU A 267 -10.07 -24.08 -7.40
CA LEU A 267 -10.81 -25.18 -6.78
C LEU A 267 -11.85 -24.62 -5.81
N VAL A 268 -11.50 -23.68 -4.93
CA VAL A 268 -12.48 -23.08 -4.03
C VAL A 268 -13.61 -22.40 -4.80
N ARG A 269 -13.28 -21.64 -5.85
CA ARG A 269 -14.30 -20.97 -6.68
C ARG A 269 -15.24 -21.96 -7.35
N VAL A 270 -14.71 -23.02 -7.97
CA VAL A 270 -15.50 -24.04 -8.67
C VAL A 270 -16.40 -24.82 -7.70
N HIS A 271 -15.97 -25.05 -6.45
CA HIS A 271 -16.79 -25.78 -5.48
C HIS A 271 -17.84 -24.92 -4.77
N SER A 272 -17.59 -23.62 -4.61
CA SER A 272 -18.47 -22.71 -3.86
C SER A 272 -19.40 -21.88 -4.74
N ASP A 273 -19.14 -21.80 -6.04
CA ASP A 273 -19.76 -20.87 -7.00
C ASP A 273 -19.67 -19.38 -6.60
N LEU A 274 -18.89 -19.07 -5.56
CA LEU A 274 -18.67 -17.73 -5.06
C LEU A 274 -17.24 -17.29 -5.38
N PRO A 275 -17.01 -15.99 -5.67
CA PRO A 275 -15.66 -15.46 -5.84
C PRO A 275 -14.82 -15.70 -4.59
N PHE A 276 -13.59 -16.18 -4.77
CA PHE A 276 -12.63 -16.25 -3.68
C PHE A 276 -12.27 -14.83 -3.24
N GLN A 277 -12.41 -14.55 -1.94
CA GLN A 277 -12.11 -13.23 -1.41
C GLN A 277 -10.58 -13.02 -1.36
N MET A 278 -10.07 -12.29 -2.34
CA MET A 278 -8.68 -11.82 -2.32
C MET A 278 -8.48 -10.81 -1.19
N ILE A 279 -7.33 -10.88 -0.53
CA ILE A 279 -6.95 -9.91 0.51
C ILE A 279 -6.85 -8.52 -0.13
N ASN A 280 -7.55 -7.54 0.44
CA ASN A 280 -7.38 -6.14 0.08
C ASN A 280 -6.02 -5.66 0.60
N ARG A 281 -4.99 -5.72 -0.24
CA ARG A 281 -3.60 -5.37 0.14
C ARG A 281 -3.38 -3.87 0.38
N ARG A 282 -4.27 -3.00 -0.09
CA ARG A 282 -4.25 -1.57 0.27
C ARG A 282 -4.70 -1.40 1.71
N GLU A 283 -5.90 -1.87 2.02
CA GLU A 283 -6.47 -1.83 3.37
C GLU A 283 -5.59 -2.58 4.38
N ALA A 284 -5.01 -3.73 4.00
CA ALA A 284 -4.10 -4.46 4.88
C ALA A 284 -2.82 -3.67 5.23
N ARG A 285 -2.27 -2.89 4.28
CA ARG A 285 -1.08 -2.05 4.54
C ARG A 285 -1.43 -0.83 5.39
N GLU A 286 -2.56 -0.20 5.09
CA GLU A 286 -3.09 0.90 5.88
C GLU A 286 -3.32 0.46 7.33
N LYS A 287 -4.04 -0.66 7.53
CA LYS A 287 -4.22 -1.26 8.85
C LYS A 287 -2.89 -1.56 9.52
N ALA A 288 -1.94 -2.18 8.81
CA ALA A 288 -0.61 -2.46 9.36
C ALA A 288 0.13 -1.19 9.81
N ALA A 289 -0.03 -0.06 9.11
CA ALA A 289 0.55 1.21 9.54
C ALA A 289 0.07 1.61 10.95
N TYR A 290 -1.18 1.35 11.30
CA TYR A 290 -1.74 1.66 12.62
C TYR A 290 -1.59 0.55 13.67
N THR A 291 -1.33 -0.69 13.25
CA THR A 291 -1.38 -1.86 14.15
C THR A 291 -0.07 -2.58 14.35
N THR A 292 0.93 -2.37 13.49
CA THR A 292 2.21 -3.07 13.55
C THR A 292 3.27 -2.28 14.32
N VAL A 293 4.02 -2.98 15.16
CA VAL A 293 5.02 -2.40 16.06
C VAL A 293 6.43 -2.73 15.60
N ASP A 294 7.22 -1.71 15.27
CA ASP A 294 8.66 -1.86 15.02
C ASP A 294 9.38 -2.16 16.33
N THR A 295 9.58 -3.45 16.58
CA THR A 295 10.18 -3.97 17.80
C THR A 295 11.63 -3.53 17.95
N ILE A 296 12.38 -3.45 16.84
CA ILE A 296 13.82 -3.12 16.86
C ILE A 296 13.98 -1.65 17.20
N LYS A 297 13.27 -0.77 16.49
CA LYS A 297 13.34 0.69 16.68
C LYS A 297 12.86 1.09 18.07
N LEU A 298 11.70 0.59 18.51
CA LEU A 298 11.18 0.92 19.84
C LEU A 298 12.03 0.35 20.97
N SER A 299 12.60 -0.85 20.84
CA SER A 299 13.52 -1.37 21.85
C SER A 299 14.74 -0.49 22.05
N LYS A 300 15.28 0.10 20.97
CA LYS A 300 16.36 1.09 21.05
C LYS A 300 15.91 2.38 21.74
N ILE A 301 14.78 2.95 21.33
CA ILE A 301 14.26 4.22 21.86
C ILE A 301 13.91 4.10 23.35
N LEU A 302 13.21 3.04 23.73
CA LEU A 302 12.73 2.80 25.09
C LEU A 302 13.81 2.19 26.00
N GLN A 303 14.91 1.68 25.44
CA GLN A 303 15.98 0.98 26.14
C GLN A 303 15.48 -0.25 26.91
N ILE A 304 14.48 -0.95 26.36
CA ILE A 304 13.89 -2.19 26.92
C ILE A 304 13.60 -3.18 25.79
N ASP A 305 13.73 -4.48 26.07
CA ASP A 305 13.28 -5.51 25.13
C ASP A 305 11.76 -5.61 25.16
N ILE A 306 11.10 -5.31 24.03
CA ILE A 306 9.65 -5.35 23.90
C ILE A 306 9.16 -6.55 23.09
N THR A 307 10.03 -7.49 22.73
CA THR A 307 9.67 -8.64 21.86
C THR A 307 8.48 -9.43 22.39
N ASN A 308 8.37 -9.61 23.71
CA ASN A 308 7.26 -10.33 24.35
C ASN A 308 6.00 -9.47 24.56
N GLU A 309 6.12 -8.15 24.52
CA GLU A 309 5.01 -7.21 24.70
C GLU A 309 4.39 -6.79 23.36
N SER A 310 5.18 -6.78 22.29
CA SER A 310 4.78 -6.35 20.95
C SER A 310 3.48 -7.03 20.48
N PRO A 311 3.33 -8.38 20.50
CA PRO A 311 2.09 -9.01 20.02
C PRO A 311 0.84 -8.62 20.83
N LYS A 312 1.01 -8.31 22.12
CA LYS A 312 -0.10 -7.88 22.98
C LYS A 312 -0.49 -6.43 22.68
N ILE A 313 0.50 -5.58 22.37
CA ILE A 313 0.28 -4.20 21.95
C ILE A 313 -0.41 -4.18 20.58
N GLU A 314 0.08 -4.95 19.61
CA GLU A 314 -0.53 -5.06 18.28
C GLU A 314 -1.99 -5.53 18.35
N ALA A 315 -2.32 -6.46 19.26
CA ALA A 315 -3.71 -6.86 19.50
C ALA A 315 -4.57 -5.69 19.99
N ILE A 316 -4.09 -4.90 20.96
CA ILE A 316 -4.80 -3.72 21.47
C ILE A 316 -4.99 -2.67 20.36
N LEU A 317 -3.96 -2.44 19.54
CA LEU A 317 -4.03 -1.50 18.41
C LEU A 317 -5.02 -1.98 17.36
N SER A 318 -5.03 -3.27 17.04
CA SER A 318 -5.96 -3.87 16.08
C SER A 318 -7.42 -3.76 16.54
N ASP A 319 -7.70 -3.90 17.83
CA ASP A 319 -9.05 -3.72 18.40
C ASP A 319 -9.55 -2.27 18.29
N HIS A 320 -8.65 -1.31 18.11
CA HIS A 320 -8.95 0.12 18.05
C HIS A 320 -8.55 0.79 16.73
N TYR A 321 -8.30 0.01 15.67
CA TYR A 321 -7.81 0.50 14.38
C TYR A 321 -8.62 1.67 13.81
N GLU A 322 -9.94 1.52 13.67
CA GLU A 322 -10.81 2.56 13.07
C GLU A 322 -10.75 3.88 13.86
N ASN A 323 -10.67 3.80 15.20
CA ASN A 323 -10.54 4.98 16.03
C ASN A 323 -9.17 5.63 15.90
N LEU A 324 -8.10 4.84 15.87
CA LEU A 324 -6.72 5.32 15.71
C LEU A 324 -6.53 6.03 14.37
N GLN A 325 -7.07 5.45 13.30
CA GLN A 325 -7.06 6.06 11.98
C GLN A 325 -7.77 7.41 11.98
N ARG A 326 -9.03 7.45 12.42
CA ARG A 326 -9.83 8.67 12.47
C ARG A 326 -9.18 9.77 13.33
N ILE A 327 -8.58 9.39 14.46
CA ILE A 327 -7.88 10.34 15.35
C ILE A 327 -6.65 10.90 14.64
N PHE A 328 -5.82 10.05 14.03
CA PHE A 328 -4.64 10.51 13.30
C PHE A 328 -5.02 11.49 12.19
N GLU A 329 -5.95 11.10 11.31
CA GLU A 329 -6.41 11.93 10.18
C GLU A 329 -6.97 13.27 10.66
N TYR A 330 -7.70 13.27 11.78
CA TYR A 330 -8.25 14.50 12.35
C TYR A 330 -7.17 15.51 12.74
N TYR A 331 -6.12 15.06 13.44
CA TYR A 331 -5.05 15.97 13.89
C TYR A 331 -4.03 16.28 12.79
N ALA A 332 -3.78 15.34 11.88
CA ALA A 332 -2.95 15.53 10.68
C ALA A 332 -3.56 16.54 9.69
N ALA A 333 -4.89 16.68 9.69
CA ALA A 333 -5.59 17.65 8.85
C ALA A 333 -5.92 18.97 9.58
N SER A 334 -5.41 19.17 10.81
CA SER A 334 -5.85 20.29 11.66
C SER A 334 -5.16 21.62 11.33
N GLU A 335 -3.97 21.59 10.72
CA GLU A 335 -3.29 22.78 10.20
C GLU A 335 -3.19 22.76 8.65
N VAL A 336 -2.50 23.75 8.07
CA VAL A 336 -2.31 23.84 6.62
C VAL A 336 -1.29 22.77 6.19
N GLY A 337 -1.74 21.52 6.00
CA GLY A 337 -0.89 20.36 5.73
C GLY A 337 -1.59 19.24 4.95
N ASP A 338 -0.87 18.14 4.71
CA ASP A 338 -1.41 16.90 4.11
C ASP A 338 -1.97 15.99 5.20
N ALA A 339 -3.18 15.44 5.01
CA ALA A 339 -3.81 14.56 6.00
C ALA A 339 -3.09 13.20 6.18
N GLY A 340 -2.03 12.95 5.41
CA GLY A 340 -1.19 11.75 5.45
C GLY A 340 -0.02 11.81 6.43
N SER A 341 0.31 12.98 6.97
CA SER A 341 1.44 13.20 7.88
C SER A 341 1.06 14.13 9.03
N MET A 342 1.75 14.02 10.16
CA MET A 342 1.46 14.80 11.37
C MET A 342 2.70 15.52 11.87
N SER A 343 2.64 16.84 11.88
CA SER A 343 3.71 17.70 12.39
C SER A 343 3.87 17.59 13.91
N LEU A 344 4.98 18.13 14.43
CA LEU A 344 5.22 18.19 15.87
C LEU A 344 4.15 18.99 16.61
N ASP A 345 3.67 20.09 16.02
CA ASP A 345 2.70 20.97 16.65
C ASP A 345 1.33 20.31 16.72
N GLU A 346 0.91 19.62 15.64
CA GLU A 346 -0.31 18.81 15.61
C GLU A 346 -0.25 17.64 16.60
N PHE A 347 0.88 16.92 16.65
CA PHE A 347 1.06 15.85 17.64
C PHE A 347 1.02 16.40 19.07
N TYR A 348 1.63 17.56 19.32
CA TYR A 348 1.58 18.19 20.63
C TYR A 348 0.17 18.69 20.99
N HIS A 349 -0.60 19.18 20.02
CA HIS A 349 -1.99 19.55 20.19
C HIS A 349 -2.86 18.33 20.54
N PHE A 350 -2.70 17.22 19.81
CA PHE A 350 -3.33 15.94 20.14
C PHE A 350 -3.08 15.51 21.59
N LEU A 351 -1.82 15.58 22.05
CA LEU A 351 -1.46 15.20 23.42
C LEU A 351 -2.08 16.12 24.48
N LYS A 352 -2.27 17.41 24.16
CA LYS A 352 -2.95 18.36 25.05
C LYS A 352 -4.42 18.02 25.18
N ASP A 353 -5.11 17.84 24.06
CA ASP A 353 -6.53 17.50 24.00
C ASP A 353 -6.79 16.18 24.74
N CYS A 354 -5.88 15.22 24.59
CA CYS A 354 -5.94 13.94 25.29
C CYS A 354 -5.55 14.00 26.78
N LYS A 355 -5.22 15.18 27.33
CA LYS A 355 -4.79 15.37 28.73
C LYS A 355 -3.55 14.54 29.11
N LEU A 356 -2.70 14.24 28.12
CA LEU A 356 -1.48 13.44 28.30
C LEU A 356 -0.27 14.27 28.74
N ILE A 357 -0.26 15.57 28.45
CA ILE A 357 0.82 16.47 28.86
C ILE A 357 0.94 16.58 30.38
N SER A 358 2.17 16.55 30.88
CA SER A 358 2.44 16.62 32.32
C SER A 358 3.86 17.03 32.66
N LYS A 359 4.15 17.14 33.96
CA LYS A 359 5.52 17.38 34.42
C LYS A 359 6.50 16.29 33.96
N SER A 360 6.06 15.03 33.86
CA SER A 360 6.89 13.92 33.38
C SER A 360 6.97 13.87 31.85
N LEU A 361 5.89 14.24 31.15
CA LEU A 361 5.81 14.34 29.69
C LEU A 361 5.73 15.82 29.27
N SER A 362 6.86 16.53 29.38
CA SER A 362 6.98 17.94 29.01
C SER A 362 7.16 18.11 27.50
N LEU A 363 6.95 19.32 26.98
CA LEU A 363 7.20 19.63 25.56
C LEU A 363 8.62 19.26 25.11
N ALA A 364 9.63 19.48 25.96
CA ALA A 364 11.01 19.09 25.66
C ALA A 364 11.16 17.56 25.47
N TYR A 365 10.42 16.77 26.24
CA TYR A 365 10.41 15.32 26.10
C TYR A 365 9.61 14.86 24.87
N VAL A 366 8.48 15.52 24.57
CA VAL A 366 7.71 15.27 23.34
C VAL A 366 8.58 15.53 22.11
N LYS A 367 9.31 16.64 22.06
CA LYS A 367 10.29 16.94 21.00
C LYS A 367 11.36 15.84 20.87
N LYS A 368 11.80 15.28 21.99
CA LYS A 368 12.76 14.17 21.99
C LYS A 368 12.14 12.89 21.39
N ILE A 369 10.92 12.52 21.79
CA ILE A 369 10.19 11.38 21.20
C ILE A 369 10.07 11.58 19.69
N PHE A 370 9.62 12.76 19.27
CA PHE A 370 9.43 13.13 17.87
C PHE A 370 10.72 12.96 17.05
N SER A 371 11.82 13.56 17.54
CA SER A 371 13.12 13.45 16.87
C SER A 371 13.65 12.02 16.84
N SER A 372 13.52 11.26 17.93
CA SER A 372 14.01 9.87 17.99
C SER A 372 13.23 8.91 17.10
N ILE A 373 11.97 9.21 16.79
CA ILE A 373 11.17 8.40 15.88
C ILE A 373 11.46 8.78 14.43
N ASN A 374 11.64 10.06 14.09
CA ASN A 374 11.94 10.45 12.70
C ASN A 374 13.41 10.23 12.30
N GLN A 375 14.29 9.93 13.26
CA GLN A 375 15.64 9.47 12.96
C GLN A 375 15.59 8.09 12.27
N GLY A 376 16.13 8.03 11.05
CA GLY A 376 16.34 6.78 10.31
C GLY A 376 17.30 5.84 11.04
N GLU A 377 17.48 4.62 10.50
CA GLU A 377 18.38 3.62 11.09
C GLU A 377 19.86 4.07 11.11
N ASP A 378 20.23 5.00 10.21
CA ASP A 378 21.55 5.63 10.09
C ASP A 378 21.44 7.16 10.19
N GLU A 379 22.37 7.81 10.91
CA GLU A 379 22.37 9.27 11.16
C GLU A 379 22.52 10.14 9.89
N ASP A 380 22.96 9.55 8.77
CA ASP A 380 23.18 10.22 7.47
C ASP A 380 22.11 9.88 6.41
N ASP A 381 21.12 9.04 6.72
CA ASP A 381 20.11 8.58 5.76
C ASP A 381 18.80 9.33 6.00
N SER A 382 18.69 10.53 5.42
CA SER A 382 17.39 11.22 5.34
C SER A 382 16.45 10.35 4.51
N ASP A 383 15.36 9.87 5.09
CA ASP A 383 14.36 9.09 4.36
C ASP A 383 13.86 9.94 3.18
N PRO A 384 14.15 9.56 1.91
CA PRO A 384 13.70 10.30 0.74
C PRO A 384 12.16 10.41 0.67
N PHE A 385 11.47 9.55 1.42
CA PHE A 385 10.02 9.45 1.47
C PHE A 385 9.38 10.18 2.68
N ASN A 386 10.20 10.75 3.59
CA ASN A 386 9.75 11.62 4.69
C ASN A 386 10.67 12.87 4.80
N PRO A 387 10.72 13.72 3.77
CA PRO A 387 11.64 14.87 3.72
C PRO A 387 11.26 15.99 4.71
N ASP A 388 10.00 16.01 5.12
CA ASP A 388 9.38 16.95 6.05
C ASP A 388 9.58 16.55 7.52
N MET A 389 10.06 15.33 7.78
CA MET A 389 10.27 14.80 9.14
C MET A 389 8.99 14.88 9.97
N GLU A 390 7.85 14.62 9.32
CA GLU A 390 6.55 14.54 9.96
C GLU A 390 6.24 13.09 10.30
N PHE A 391 5.35 12.85 11.26
CA PHE A 391 4.93 11.50 11.60
C PHE A 391 3.99 10.94 10.54
N THR A 392 4.41 9.84 9.92
CA THR A 392 3.50 8.91 9.28
C THR A 392 2.58 8.23 10.31
N ALA A 393 1.52 7.57 9.85
CA ALA A 393 0.61 6.80 10.71
C ALA A 393 1.36 5.81 11.62
N ASN A 394 2.40 5.13 11.13
CA ASN A 394 3.16 4.18 11.93
C ASN A 394 4.02 4.87 13.00
N GLU A 395 4.64 5.99 12.65
CA GLU A 395 5.44 6.78 13.58
C GLU A 395 4.58 7.39 14.68
N PHE A 396 3.37 7.83 14.37
CA PHE A 396 2.38 8.24 15.36
C PHE A 396 2.07 7.13 16.39
N ILE A 397 1.88 5.89 15.94
CA ILE A 397 1.66 4.74 16.84
C ILE A 397 2.88 4.46 17.71
N GLN A 398 4.08 4.47 17.13
CA GLN A 398 5.32 4.32 17.88
C GLN A 398 5.47 5.43 18.94
N ALA A 399 5.13 6.67 18.60
CA ALA A 399 5.17 7.81 19.50
C ALA A 399 4.17 7.66 20.64
N LEU A 400 2.97 7.16 20.34
CA LEU A 400 1.95 6.91 21.34
C LEU A 400 2.39 5.84 22.35
N ILE A 401 3.11 4.80 21.91
CA ILE A 401 3.72 3.80 22.80
C ILE A 401 4.78 4.45 23.70
N CYS A 402 5.65 5.30 23.15
CA CYS A 402 6.63 6.07 23.94
C CYS A 402 5.97 7.00 24.96
N VAL A 403 4.88 7.65 24.58
CA VAL A 403 4.07 8.50 25.46
C VAL A 403 3.47 7.68 26.59
N ALA A 404 2.86 6.53 26.28
CA ALA A 404 2.28 5.64 27.28
C ALA A 404 3.33 5.16 28.29
N GLU A 405 4.49 4.74 27.80
CA GLU A 405 5.63 4.34 28.64
C GLU A 405 6.03 5.49 29.56
N ARG A 406 6.26 6.68 29.00
CA ARG A 406 6.77 7.81 29.77
C ARG A 406 5.76 8.34 30.80
N ARG A 407 4.48 8.43 30.41
CA ARG A 407 3.41 9.03 31.20
C ARG A 407 2.99 8.14 32.37
N PHE A 408 2.93 6.84 32.14
CA PHE A 408 2.38 5.87 33.09
C PHE A 408 3.43 4.93 33.67
N ASN A 409 4.72 5.24 33.54
CA ASN A 409 5.80 4.41 34.08
C ASN A 409 5.61 4.17 35.59
N THR A 410 5.15 2.99 35.95
CA THR A 410 5.02 2.52 37.32
C THR A 410 5.62 1.12 37.41
N LYS A 411 6.29 0.83 38.54
CA LYS A 411 7.01 -0.45 38.74
C LYS A 411 6.12 -1.70 38.67
N SER A 412 4.80 -1.56 38.74
CA SER A 412 3.83 -2.65 38.80
C SER A 412 3.10 -2.94 37.49
N SER A 413 3.22 -2.08 36.47
CA SER A 413 2.52 -2.26 35.19
C SER A 413 3.45 -2.76 34.10
N SER A 414 2.93 -3.55 33.15
CA SER A 414 3.63 -3.90 31.91
C SER A 414 3.46 -2.78 30.86
N LEU A 415 4.29 -2.79 29.81
CA LEU A 415 4.18 -1.81 28.72
C LEU A 415 2.81 -1.92 28.03
N CYS A 416 2.35 -3.14 27.72
CA CYS A 416 1.03 -3.36 27.13
C CYS A 416 -0.10 -2.77 28.00
N GLN A 417 -0.02 -2.90 29.32
CA GLN A 417 -1.02 -2.33 30.24
C GLN A 417 -1.00 -0.80 30.22
N ARG A 418 0.19 -0.19 30.13
CA ARG A 418 0.33 1.27 30.02
C ARG A 418 -0.22 1.78 28.69
N VAL A 419 0.04 1.09 27.59
CA VAL A 419 -0.50 1.43 26.27
C VAL A 419 -2.02 1.32 26.27
N LYS A 420 -2.57 0.22 26.80
CA LYS A 420 -4.02 0.05 26.94
C LYS A 420 -4.65 1.20 27.71
N ARG A 421 -4.09 1.53 28.88
CA ARG A 421 -4.57 2.64 29.72
C ARG A 421 -4.48 3.99 29.00
N CYS A 422 -3.38 4.25 28.31
CA CYS A 422 -3.19 5.47 27.52
C CYS A 422 -4.29 5.60 26.46
N LEU A 423 -4.59 4.51 25.75
CA LEU A 423 -5.62 4.48 24.72
C LEU A 423 -7.03 4.65 25.29
N THR A 424 -7.44 3.79 26.21
CA THR A 424 -8.84 3.74 26.68
C THR A 424 -9.20 4.95 27.53
N ASP A 425 -8.37 5.28 28.51
CA ASP A 425 -8.74 6.24 29.56
C ASP A 425 -8.48 7.69 29.13
N PHE A 426 -7.58 7.90 28.14
CA PHE A 426 -7.15 9.24 27.73
C PHE A 426 -7.44 9.52 26.27
N VAL A 427 -6.84 8.76 25.34
CA VAL A 427 -6.96 9.05 23.90
C VAL A 427 -8.38 8.91 23.41
N LEU A 428 -8.98 7.72 23.52
CA LEU A 428 -10.34 7.46 23.04
C LEU A 428 -11.39 8.29 23.79
N THR A 429 -11.12 8.61 25.05
CA THR A 429 -12.02 9.41 25.87
C THR A 429 -12.02 10.89 25.44
N ASN A 430 -10.87 11.47 25.07
CA ASN A 430 -10.71 12.92 24.96
C ASN A 430 -10.35 13.42 23.54
N ALA A 431 -9.85 12.57 22.64
CA ALA A 431 -9.45 12.99 21.31
C ALA A 431 -10.63 13.54 20.48
N CYS A 432 -10.35 14.53 19.62
CA CYS A 432 -11.33 15.20 18.74
C CYS A 432 -12.45 15.96 19.47
N ARG A 433 -12.37 16.18 20.78
CA ARG A 433 -13.40 16.92 21.54
C ARG A 433 -13.48 18.39 21.16
N ALA A 434 -12.39 19.02 20.73
CA ALA A 434 -12.37 20.42 20.27
C ALA A 434 -13.36 20.70 19.12
N SER A 435 -13.72 19.69 18.33
CA SER A 435 -14.76 19.79 17.28
C SER A 435 -16.16 20.05 17.87
N MET A 436 -16.44 19.64 19.10
CA MET A 436 -17.71 19.91 19.78
C MET A 436 -17.78 21.37 20.21
N ASP A 437 -16.70 21.91 20.79
CA ASP A 437 -16.63 23.34 21.16
C ASP A 437 -16.72 24.26 19.94
N LEU A 438 -16.06 23.88 18.83
CA LEU A 438 -16.18 24.58 17.54
C LEU A 438 -17.60 24.50 17.00
N PHE A 439 -18.23 23.31 17.02
CA PHE A 439 -19.62 23.13 16.61
C PHE A 439 -20.57 23.98 17.47
N HIS A 440 -20.42 23.99 18.79
CA HIS A 440 -21.22 24.84 19.67
C HIS A 440 -20.99 26.32 19.38
N SER A 441 -19.74 26.74 19.16
CA SER A 441 -19.42 28.13 18.77
C SER A 441 -20.09 28.51 17.44
N GLU A 442 -20.08 27.62 16.45
CA GLU A 442 -20.71 27.83 15.15
C GLU A 442 -22.25 27.83 15.23
N MET A 443 -22.85 26.90 15.98
CA MET A 443 -24.30 26.88 16.24
C MET A 443 -24.75 28.10 17.03
N ASN A 444 -23.88 28.63 17.90
CA ASN A 444 -24.13 29.84 18.66
C ASN A 444 -23.78 31.15 17.91
N ALA A 445 -23.23 31.07 16.70
CA ALA A 445 -22.91 32.23 15.89
C ALA A 445 -24.18 33.04 15.56
N PRO A 446 -24.09 34.38 15.42
CA PRO A 446 -25.27 35.23 15.19
C PRO A 446 -26.12 34.82 13.98
N ALA A 447 -25.49 34.33 12.91
CA ALA A 447 -26.18 33.89 11.70
C ALA A 447 -27.03 32.64 11.95
N CYS A 448 -26.48 31.60 12.58
CA CYS A 448 -27.21 30.37 12.94
C CYS A 448 -28.34 30.66 13.94
N LYS A 449 -28.07 31.51 14.95
CA LYS A 449 -29.09 31.95 15.92
C LYS A 449 -30.26 32.65 15.24
N ALA A 450 -30.00 33.49 14.23
CA ALA A 450 -31.08 34.14 13.49
C ALA A 450 -31.97 33.13 12.75
N VAL A 451 -31.40 32.08 12.17
CA VAL A 451 -32.17 31.02 11.49
C VAL A 451 -33.04 30.26 12.49
N PHE A 452 -32.50 29.87 13.66
CA PHE A 452 -33.28 29.21 14.71
C PHE A 452 -34.38 30.12 15.28
N GLN A 453 -34.10 31.40 15.49
CA GLN A 453 -35.09 32.38 15.95
C GLN A 453 -36.25 32.54 14.96
N ASN A 454 -35.96 32.58 13.66
CA ASN A 454 -36.99 32.67 12.62
C ASN A 454 -37.91 31.45 12.58
N ASN A 455 -37.43 30.28 13.02
CA ASN A 455 -38.16 29.02 13.02
C ASN A 455 -38.56 28.55 14.43
N GLN A 456 -38.39 29.42 15.43
CA GLN A 456 -38.51 29.04 16.84
C GLN A 456 -39.90 28.48 17.19
N SER A 457 -40.97 29.07 16.64
CA SER A 457 -42.34 28.60 16.91
C SER A 457 -42.57 27.16 16.46
N THR A 458 -42.05 26.77 15.30
CA THR A 458 -42.18 25.38 14.80
C THR A 458 -41.35 24.44 15.65
N LEU A 459 -40.11 24.82 15.96
CA LEU A 459 -39.21 24.00 16.78
C LEU A 459 -39.77 23.78 18.19
N GLU A 460 -40.40 24.79 18.81
CA GLU A 460 -41.08 24.65 20.10
C GLU A 460 -42.28 23.70 20.03
N ILE A 461 -43.06 23.74 18.95
CA ILE A 461 -44.20 22.82 18.75
C ILE A 461 -43.70 21.39 18.63
N ILE A 462 -42.65 21.16 17.82
CA ILE A 462 -42.03 19.85 17.66
C ILE A 462 -41.48 19.36 19.00
N TYR A 463 -40.67 20.19 19.66
CA TYR A 463 -40.08 19.84 20.95
C TYR A 463 -41.15 19.43 21.96
N ARG A 464 -42.23 20.21 22.13
CA ARG A 464 -43.31 19.88 23.07
C ARG A 464 -44.12 18.64 22.68
N ARG A 465 -44.17 18.27 21.39
CA ARG A 465 -44.88 17.07 20.92
C ARG A 465 -44.15 15.80 21.32
N TYR A 466 -42.82 15.81 21.24
CA TYR A 466 -41.99 14.63 21.49
C TYR A 466 -41.33 14.61 22.88
N ALA A 467 -41.19 15.78 23.51
CA ALA A 467 -40.74 15.87 24.90
C ALA A 467 -41.82 15.34 25.84
N GLY A 468 -41.39 14.72 26.94
CA GLY A 468 -42.27 14.29 28.01
C GLY A 468 -42.79 15.48 28.83
N LYS A 469 -42.80 15.34 30.16
CA LYS A 469 -43.30 16.40 31.06
C LYS A 469 -42.43 17.66 31.10
N SER A 470 -41.14 17.58 30.72
CA SER A 470 -40.19 18.69 30.83
C SER A 470 -38.97 18.62 29.91
N SER A 471 -38.72 17.49 29.25
CA SER A 471 -37.46 17.19 28.58
C SER A 471 -37.64 16.12 27.51
N LEU A 472 -36.77 16.12 26.51
CA LEU A 472 -36.82 15.20 25.37
C LEU A 472 -35.77 14.10 25.55
N ASN A 473 -36.18 12.86 25.78
CA ASN A 473 -35.25 11.74 25.86
C ASN A 473 -34.88 11.21 24.46
N VAL A 474 -33.90 10.31 24.40
CA VAL A 474 -33.42 9.74 23.13
C VAL A 474 -34.51 9.04 22.33
N ASP A 475 -35.40 8.28 22.99
CA ASP A 475 -36.52 7.61 22.33
C ASP A 475 -37.47 8.62 21.67
N GLY A 476 -37.79 9.71 22.37
CA GLY A 476 -38.62 10.79 21.82
C GLY A 476 -37.97 11.48 20.62
N PHE A 477 -36.65 11.72 20.67
CA PHE A 477 -35.91 12.30 19.55
C PHE A 477 -35.82 11.36 18.35
N MET A 478 -35.70 10.05 18.58
CA MET A 478 -35.74 9.02 17.55
C MET A 478 -37.11 8.95 16.87
N ILE A 479 -38.20 8.97 17.64
CA ILE A 479 -39.57 8.99 17.10
C ILE A 479 -39.78 10.26 16.27
N PHE A 480 -39.29 11.42 16.74
CA PHE A 480 -39.32 12.66 15.97
C PHE A 480 -38.66 12.50 14.59
N LEU A 481 -37.44 11.97 14.54
CA LEU A 481 -36.72 11.82 13.27
C LEU A 481 -37.36 10.76 12.36
N GLN A 482 -38.02 9.74 12.92
CA GLN A 482 -38.78 8.75 12.14
C GLN A 482 -40.08 9.31 11.57
N ASP A 483 -40.88 10.03 12.37
CA ASP A 483 -42.14 10.64 11.93
C ASP A 483 -41.92 11.64 10.78
N TYR A 484 -40.76 12.30 10.76
CA TYR A 484 -40.35 13.23 9.72
C TYR A 484 -39.51 12.57 8.61
N GLU A 485 -39.36 11.24 8.63
CA GLU A 485 -38.65 10.43 7.62
C GLU A 485 -37.18 10.85 7.41
N PHE A 486 -36.50 11.35 8.45
CA PHE A 486 -35.05 11.56 8.41
C PHE A 486 -34.27 10.27 8.69
N ILE A 487 -34.93 9.29 9.33
CA ILE A 487 -34.44 7.92 9.47
C ILE A 487 -35.29 7.02 8.57
N PRO A 488 -34.70 6.17 7.70
CA PRO A 488 -33.27 5.93 7.51
C PRO A 488 -32.60 6.80 6.43
N ASP A 489 -33.33 7.74 5.83
CA ASP A 489 -32.91 8.41 4.58
C ASP A 489 -31.63 9.26 4.73
N SER A 490 -31.55 10.08 5.79
CA SER A 490 -30.42 10.98 6.04
C SER A 490 -29.54 10.51 7.22
N LEU A 491 -30.08 9.68 8.13
CA LEU A 491 -29.44 9.26 9.38
C LEU A 491 -29.73 7.79 9.71
N THR A 492 -28.74 7.10 10.31
CA THR A 492 -28.95 5.80 10.96
C THR A 492 -29.29 5.96 12.44
N ASN A 493 -29.88 4.93 13.05
CA ASN A 493 -30.12 4.89 14.50
C ASN A 493 -28.82 5.11 15.33
N SER A 494 -27.67 4.66 14.81
CA SER A 494 -26.38 4.85 15.47
C SER A 494 -25.91 6.30 15.40
N ASP A 495 -26.18 7.00 14.30
CA ASP A 495 -25.82 8.41 14.13
C ASP A 495 -26.57 9.29 15.12
N VAL A 496 -27.86 9.00 15.32
CA VAL A 496 -28.71 9.74 16.28
C VAL A 496 -28.24 9.51 17.70
N GLN A 497 -27.90 8.27 18.09
CA GLN A 497 -27.34 7.98 19.41
C GLN A 497 -26.03 8.75 19.65
N ASN A 498 -25.20 8.87 18.60
CA ASN A 498 -23.95 9.62 18.64
C ASN A 498 -24.18 11.13 18.80
N ILE A 499 -25.13 11.72 18.05
CA ILE A 499 -25.51 13.14 18.18
C ILE A 499 -26.00 13.42 19.60
N PHE A 500 -26.91 12.59 20.11
CA PHE A 500 -27.52 12.75 21.42
C PHE A 500 -26.48 12.68 22.54
N THR A 501 -25.58 11.70 22.48
CA THR A 501 -24.51 11.52 23.48
C THR A 501 -23.51 12.67 23.46
N LYS A 502 -23.19 13.21 22.28
CA LYS A 502 -22.23 14.31 22.13
C LYS A 502 -22.76 15.61 22.72
N ILE A 503 -24.02 15.96 22.46
CA ILE A 503 -24.59 17.25 22.90
C ILE A 503 -24.69 17.34 24.44
N GLN A 504 -24.97 16.22 25.11
CA GLN A 504 -25.12 16.20 26.56
C GLN A 504 -23.82 16.16 27.36
N GLN A 505 -22.68 15.91 26.71
CA GLN A 505 -21.39 15.86 27.40
C GLN A 505 -20.89 17.24 27.88
N ASN A 506 -21.63 18.32 27.62
CA ASN A 506 -21.18 19.70 27.85
C ASN A 506 -21.64 20.32 29.18
N ASP A 507 -22.72 19.84 29.81
CA ASP A 507 -23.29 20.46 31.03
C ASP A 507 -22.80 19.86 32.37
N ASP A 508 -22.09 18.73 32.35
CA ASP A 508 -21.58 18.04 33.56
C ASP A 508 -20.26 18.61 34.12
N GLU A 509 -19.85 19.83 33.74
CA GLU A 509 -18.57 20.42 34.18
C GLU A 509 -18.59 21.13 35.54
N THR A 510 -19.70 21.10 36.30
CA THR A 510 -19.72 21.66 37.66
C THR A 510 -20.53 20.81 38.64
N GLU A 511 -19.94 19.72 39.14
CA GLU A 511 -19.90 19.41 40.59
C GLU A 511 -18.92 18.27 40.89
N GLY A 512 -18.29 18.35 42.07
CA GLY A 512 -17.04 17.67 42.40
C GLY A 512 -17.06 16.15 42.41
N PHE A 513 -15.86 15.58 42.27
CA PHE A 513 -15.51 14.19 42.53
C PHE A 513 -16.24 13.63 43.78
N THR A 514 -17.19 12.72 43.54
CA THR A 514 -17.48 11.64 44.49
C THR A 514 -17.43 10.32 43.75
N THR A 515 -16.44 9.50 44.10
CA THR A 515 -16.36 8.08 43.75
C THR A 515 -17.53 7.34 44.37
N GLY A 516 -18.52 6.98 43.56
CA GLY A 516 -19.58 6.06 43.92
C GLY A 516 -19.91 5.20 42.71
N GLU A 517 -19.75 3.88 42.85
CA GLU A 517 -20.34 2.90 41.93
C GLU A 517 -21.87 3.12 41.94
N GLY A 518 -22.36 3.75 40.88
CA GLY A 518 -23.78 4.01 40.65
C GLY A 518 -24.04 3.84 39.16
N THR A 519 -25.00 2.99 38.84
CA THR A 519 -25.61 2.86 37.52
C THR A 519 -25.92 4.24 36.95
N HIS A 520 -25.14 4.70 35.96
CA HIS A 520 -25.46 5.85 35.12
C HIS A 520 -26.64 5.48 34.21
N ASP A 521 -27.83 5.44 34.79
CA ASP A 521 -29.12 5.50 34.10
C ASP A 521 -29.84 6.77 34.55
N SER A 522 -29.11 7.88 34.55
CA SER A 522 -29.69 9.21 34.57
C SER A 522 -30.20 9.43 33.15
N ALA A 523 -31.50 9.26 32.94
CA ALA A 523 -32.16 9.36 31.66
C ALA A 523 -31.62 10.54 30.84
N LEU A 524 -30.89 10.22 29.76
CA LEU A 524 -30.35 11.17 28.81
C LEU A 524 -31.51 12.01 28.24
N GLU A 525 -31.62 13.26 28.68
CA GLU A 525 -32.70 14.20 28.38
C GLU A 525 -32.22 15.56 27.83
N LEU A 526 -32.66 15.97 26.63
CA LEU A 526 -32.33 17.28 26.03
C LEU A 526 -33.27 18.38 26.51
N THR A 527 -32.69 19.50 26.93
CA THR A 527 -33.33 20.81 27.03
C THR A 527 -33.70 21.34 25.64
N PHE A 528 -34.50 22.40 25.56
CA PHE A 528 -34.85 23.01 24.28
C PHE A 528 -33.63 23.55 23.53
N THR A 529 -32.66 24.12 24.23
CA THR A 529 -31.41 24.62 23.63
C THR A 529 -30.61 23.48 23.02
N GLU A 530 -30.40 22.40 23.78
CA GLU A 530 -29.71 21.20 23.29
C GLU A 530 -30.48 20.53 22.14
N PHE A 531 -31.82 20.55 22.17
CA PHE A 531 -32.64 20.11 21.04
C PHE A 531 -32.37 20.92 19.77
N THR A 532 -32.25 22.26 19.87
CA THR A 532 -31.95 23.08 18.68
C THR A 532 -30.56 22.80 18.13
N GLU A 533 -29.57 22.52 18.98
CA GLU A 533 -28.24 22.10 18.55
C GLU A 533 -28.27 20.70 17.92
N ALA A 534 -29.09 19.78 18.45
CA ALA A 534 -29.28 18.45 17.87
C ALA A 534 -29.92 18.51 16.49
N VAL A 535 -30.93 19.36 16.31
CA VAL A 535 -31.52 19.67 15.01
C VAL A 535 -30.47 20.29 14.07
N GLY A 536 -29.60 21.15 14.59
CA GLY A 536 -28.48 21.71 13.84
C GLY A 536 -27.50 20.65 13.35
N ALA A 537 -27.15 19.68 14.19
CA ALA A 537 -26.33 18.54 13.80
C ALA A 537 -27.01 17.71 12.71
N VAL A 538 -28.30 17.40 12.86
CA VAL A 538 -29.10 16.68 11.85
C VAL A 538 -29.08 17.39 10.49
N ALA A 539 -29.19 18.72 10.47
CA ALA A 539 -29.12 19.50 9.23
C ALA A 539 -27.76 19.37 8.52
N LEU A 540 -26.66 19.21 9.26
CA LEU A 540 -25.33 18.98 8.69
C LEU A 540 -25.15 17.55 8.16
N TYR A 541 -25.86 16.57 8.72
CA TYR A 541 -25.95 15.23 8.16
C TYR A 541 -26.77 15.20 6.87
N ASP A 542 -27.90 15.91 6.85
CA ASP A 542 -28.78 16.01 5.67
C ASP A 542 -28.08 16.69 4.49
N ASN A 543 -27.26 17.71 4.75
CA ASN A 543 -26.43 18.36 3.75
C ASN A 543 -24.93 18.35 4.15
N PRO A 544 -24.17 17.32 3.75
CA PRO A 544 -22.75 17.19 4.09
C PRO A 544 -21.83 18.09 3.25
N ASN A 545 -22.36 18.90 2.33
CA ASN A 545 -21.54 19.76 1.47
C ASN A 545 -20.88 20.90 2.26
N MET A 546 -19.58 20.76 2.50
CA MET A 546 -18.77 21.72 3.26
C MET A 546 -18.62 23.10 2.60
N PHE A 547 -18.91 23.24 1.30
CA PHE A 547 -18.82 24.52 0.60
C PHE A 547 -20.08 25.38 0.77
N VAL A 548 -21.16 24.81 1.30
CA VAL A 548 -22.37 25.55 1.63
C VAL A 548 -22.26 26.05 3.09
N PRO A 549 -22.33 27.37 3.33
CA PRO A 549 -22.28 27.91 4.69
C PRO A 549 -23.31 27.25 5.61
N ILE A 550 -22.92 26.99 6.87
CA ILE A 550 -23.79 26.35 7.88
C ILE A 550 -25.17 27.02 8.00
N PRO A 551 -25.29 28.37 8.06
CA PRO A 551 -26.60 29.02 8.15
C PRO A 551 -27.51 28.71 6.97
N GLU A 552 -26.96 28.59 5.76
CA GLU A 552 -27.73 28.29 4.55
C GLU A 552 -28.21 26.83 4.56
N ARG A 553 -27.37 25.90 5.03
CA ARG A 553 -27.78 24.49 5.24
C ARG A 553 -28.88 24.37 6.29
N LEU A 554 -28.75 25.08 7.41
CA LEU A 554 -29.79 25.14 8.45
C LEU A 554 -31.11 25.68 7.91
N GLU A 555 -31.07 26.74 7.10
CA GLU A 555 -32.27 27.35 6.52
C GLU A 555 -32.97 26.42 5.54
N GLN A 556 -32.21 25.73 4.68
CA GLN A 556 -32.74 24.70 3.76
C GLN A 556 -33.40 23.55 4.54
N PHE A 557 -32.72 23.05 5.57
CA PHE A 557 -33.23 21.97 6.40
C PHE A 557 -34.52 22.38 7.14
N LEU A 558 -34.55 23.57 7.76
CA LEU A 558 -35.73 24.04 8.49
C LEU A 558 -36.90 24.36 7.55
N ALA A 559 -36.65 24.77 6.30
CA ALA A 559 -37.69 24.88 5.29
C ALA A 559 -38.34 23.52 4.96
N LEU A 560 -37.52 22.46 4.82
CA LEU A 560 -38.00 21.08 4.66
C LEU A 560 -38.79 20.63 5.88
N LEU A 561 -38.27 20.88 7.08
CA LEU A 561 -38.92 20.54 8.35
C LEU A 561 -40.30 21.20 8.46
N ASN A 562 -40.40 22.50 8.18
CA ASN A 562 -41.67 23.24 8.18
C ASN A 562 -42.69 22.66 7.18
N ALA A 563 -42.23 22.30 5.97
CA ALA A 563 -43.09 21.70 4.95
C ALA A 563 -43.66 20.35 5.42
N LYS A 564 -42.83 19.50 6.04
CA LYS A 564 -43.27 18.22 6.63
C LYS A 564 -44.17 18.43 7.86
N SER A 565 -43.87 19.41 8.73
CA SER A 565 -44.71 19.75 9.89
C SER A 565 -46.13 20.15 9.48
N ALA A 566 -46.30 20.88 8.39
CA ALA A 566 -47.63 21.24 7.88
C ALA A 566 -48.47 20.03 7.45
N SER A 567 -47.82 18.93 7.04
CA SER A 567 -48.48 17.67 6.69
C SER A 567 -48.82 16.83 7.93
N ILE A 568 -47.95 16.85 8.95
CA ILE A 568 -48.07 15.99 10.15
C ILE A 568 -48.93 16.63 11.24
N LEU A 569 -49.01 17.96 11.32
CA LEU A 569 -49.83 18.69 12.31
C LEU A 569 -51.30 18.84 11.91
N ASN A 570 -51.65 18.52 10.65
CA ASN A 570 -53.03 18.54 10.16
C ASN A 570 -53.72 17.15 10.20
N ASN A 571 -53.00 16.12 10.65
CA ASN A 571 -53.48 14.78 11.00
C ASN A 571 -53.31 14.54 12.51
#